data_AF-A0A2E0KEZ3-F1
#
_entry.id   AF-A0A2E0KEZ3-F1
#
_cell.length_a   1.000
_cell.length_b   1.000
_cell.length_c   1.000
_cell.angle_alpha   90.00
_cell.angle_beta   90.00
_cell.angle_gamma   90.00
#
_symmetry.space_group_name_H-M   'P 1'
#
loop_
_entity.id
_entity.type
_entity.pdbx_description
1 polymer ?
#
loop_
_entity_poly.entity_id
_entity_poly.type
_entity_poly.pdbx_seq_one_letter_code
_entity_poly.pdbx_strand_id
1 'polypeptide(L)' 'MALDQLKAFLVLMQDDPALKQTVLASSTADDVAKIAAALGYEFSGDELLRFSGQKVGRVTVSKQETPGEYN' A
#
# COMPACT_ATOMS: atom_id res chain seq x y z
N MET A 1 -10.60 -8.62 10.29
CA MET A 1 -9.71 -8.10 11.35
C MET A 1 -8.43 -7.51 10.75
N ALA A 2 -7.71 -8.15 9.81
CA ALA A 2 -6.61 -7.48 9.08
C ALA A 2 -7.03 -6.88 7.72
N LEU A 3 -7.95 -7.54 7.01
CA LEU A 3 -8.56 -7.07 5.75
C LEU A 3 -9.26 -5.70 5.82
N ASP A 4 -9.84 -5.39 6.97
CA ASP A 4 -10.56 -4.14 7.19
C ASP A 4 -9.59 -2.97 7.35
N GLN A 5 -8.53 -3.19 8.13
CA GLN A 5 -7.40 -2.26 8.29
C GLN A 5 -6.69 -2.00 6.95
N LEU A 6 -6.46 -3.04 6.14
CA LEU A 6 -5.90 -2.89 4.79
C LEU A 6 -6.79 -2.01 3.90
N LYS A 7 -8.11 -2.23 3.90
CA LYS A 7 -9.05 -1.42 3.12
C LYS A 7 -9.09 0.03 3.60
N ALA A 8 -9.16 0.25 4.92
CA ALA A 8 -9.15 1.57 5.51
C ALA A 8 -7.85 2.33 5.16
N PHE A 9 -6.70 1.66 5.22
CA PHE A 9 -5.42 2.21 4.77
C PHE A 9 -5.43 2.58 3.28
N LEU A 10 -5.95 1.72 2.40
CA LEU A 10 -6.03 2.00 0.96
C LEU A 10 -7.00 3.14 0.62
N VAL A 11 -8.03 3.35 1.43
CA VAL A 11 -8.92 4.52 1.32
C VAL A 11 -8.20 5.78 1.79
N LEU A 12 -7.52 5.72 2.94
CA LEU A 12 -6.72 6.83 3.44
C LEU A 12 -5.64 7.26 2.44
N MET A 13 -4.92 6.30 1.83
CA MET A 13 -3.92 6.55 0.79
C MET A 13 -4.50 7.19 -0.48
N GLN A 14 -5.82 7.03 -0.75
CA GLN A 14 -6.47 7.71 -1.88
C GLN A 14 -6.80 9.16 -1.56
N ASP A 15 -7.09 9.48 -0.30
CA ASP A 15 -7.40 10.82 0.17
C ASP A 15 -6.12 11.63 0.45
N ASP A 16 -5.05 10.96 0.90
CA ASP A 16 -3.79 11.58 1.29
C ASP A 16 -2.68 11.35 0.23
N PRO A 17 -2.36 12.38 -0.60
CA PRO A 17 -1.37 12.26 -1.65
C PRO A 17 0.06 12.13 -1.12
N ALA A 18 0.36 12.62 0.08
CA ALA A 18 1.67 12.47 0.70
C ALA A 18 1.90 11.02 1.11
N LEU A 19 0.91 10.40 1.76
CA LEU A 19 0.92 8.97 2.07
C LEU A 19 1.08 8.12 0.80
N LYS A 20 0.35 8.48 -0.27
CA LYS A 20 0.49 7.82 -1.56
C LYS A 20 1.91 7.89 -2.11
N GLN A 21 2.57 9.06 -2.04
CA GLN A 21 3.96 9.18 -2.46
C GLN A 21 4.91 8.32 -1.60
N THR A 22 4.69 8.25 -0.29
CA THR A 22 5.47 7.38 0.59
C THR A 22 5.31 5.92 0.21
N VAL A 23 4.07 5.47 -0.01
CA VAL A 23 3.77 4.08 -0.44
C VAL A 23 4.31 3.79 -1.85
N LEU A 24 4.32 4.78 -2.75
CA LEU A 24 4.93 4.65 -4.09
C LEU A 24 6.47 4.64 -4.04
N ALA A 25 7.07 5.26 -3.03
CA ALA A 25 8.51 5.22 -2.78
C ALA A 25 8.94 3.90 -2.09
N SER A 26 8.01 3.18 -1.48
CA SER A 26 8.25 1.87 -0.89
C SER A 26 8.53 0.82 -1.96
N SER A 27 9.71 0.20 -1.89
CA SER A 27 10.13 -0.85 -2.84
C SER A 27 9.45 -2.21 -2.62
N THR A 28 8.82 -2.44 -1.46
CA THR A 28 8.24 -3.75 -1.11
C THR A 28 6.95 -3.62 -0.30
N ALA A 29 6.11 -4.66 -0.35
CA ALA A 29 4.89 -4.72 0.44
C ALA A 29 5.14 -4.73 1.97
N ASP A 30 6.31 -5.20 2.40
CA ASP A 30 6.74 -5.14 3.81
C ASP A 30 6.97 -3.69 4.26
N ASP A 31 7.56 -2.87 3.39
CA ASP A 31 7.79 -1.45 3.65
C ASP A 31 6.46 -0.67 3.76
N VAL A 32 5.50 -0.98 2.89
CA VAL A 32 4.13 -0.45 2.97
C VAL A 32 3.44 -0.87 4.28
N ALA A 33 3.61 -2.12 4.71
CA ALA A 33 3.07 -2.61 5.97
C ALA A 33 3.66 -1.86 7.18
N LYS A 34 4.96 -1.50 7.14
CA LYS A 34 5.59 -0.66 8.18
C LYS A 34 5.01 0.76 8.22
N ILE A 35 4.78 1.38 7.05
CA ILE A 35 4.14 2.70 6.98
C ILE A 35 2.73 2.65 7.58
N ALA A 36 1.98 1.61 7.24
CA ALA A 36 0.63 1.44 7.76
C ALA A 36 0.63 1.15 9.27
N ALA A 37 1.58 0.36 9.77
CA ALA A 37 1.77 0.11 11.19
C ALA A 37 2.08 1.41 11.96
N ALA A 38 2.87 2.32 11.38
CA ALA A 38 3.13 3.64 11.96
C ALA A 38 1.87 4.51 12.09
N LEU A 39 0.85 4.26 11.26
CA LEU A 39 -0.45 4.92 11.29
C LEU A 39 -1.49 4.18 12.15
N GLY A 40 -1.12 3.05 12.76
CA GLY A 40 -2.01 2.23 13.60
C GLY A 40 -2.79 1.15 12.83
N TYR A 41 -2.44 0.86 11.58
CA TYR A 41 -3.00 -0.25 10.81
C TYR A 41 -2.14 -1.50 10.95
N GLU A 42 -2.76 -2.62 11.33
CA GLU A 42 -2.05 -3.88 11.57
C GLU A 42 -2.39 -4.88 10.47
N PHE A 43 -1.51 -4.98 9.47
CA PHE A 43 -1.58 -5.97 8.40
C PHE A 43 -0.17 -6.35 7.93
N SER A 44 -0.04 -7.54 7.35
CA SER A 44 1.25 -8.03 6.86
C SER A 44 1.48 -7.69 5.39
N GLY A 45 2.75 -7.56 5.00
CA GLY A 45 3.13 -7.43 3.59
C GLY A 45 2.64 -8.60 2.73
N ASP A 46 2.56 -9.82 3.29
CA ASP A 46 2.01 -11.00 2.60
C ASP A 46 0.52 -10.84 2.26
N GLU A 47 -0.25 -10.20 3.14
CA GLU A 47 -1.67 -9.94 2.92
C GLU A 47 -1.86 -8.88 1.82
N LEU A 48 -0.99 -7.86 1.80
CA LEU A 48 -0.87 -6.93 0.68
C LEU A 48 -0.53 -7.65 -0.63
N LEU A 49 0.40 -8.61 -0.59
CA LEU A 49 0.81 -9.42 -1.75
C LEU A 49 -0.29 -10.36 -2.23
N ARG A 50 -1.11 -10.91 -1.33
CA ARG A 50 -2.32 -11.67 -1.69
C ARG A 50 -3.36 -10.78 -2.37
N PHE A 51 -3.39 -9.50 -2.03
CA PHE A 51 -4.16 -8.47 -2.74
C PHE A 51 -3.43 -7.93 -3.98
N SER A 52 -2.13 -8.15 -4.11
CA SER A 52 -1.34 -7.75 -5.28
C SER A 52 -1.77 -8.59 -6.48
N GLY A 53 -2.35 -7.94 -7.49
CA GLY A 53 -3.06 -8.56 -8.60
C GLY A 53 -4.58 -8.45 -8.51
N GLN A 54 -5.14 -8.02 -7.37
CA GLN A 54 -6.55 -7.63 -7.25
C GLN A 54 -6.68 -6.11 -7.18
N LYS A 55 -7.72 -5.59 -7.81
CA LYS A 55 -8.02 -4.16 -7.84
C LYS A 55 -8.87 -3.79 -6.62
N VAL A 56 -8.33 -2.98 -5.70
CA VAL A 56 -9.10 -2.48 -4.56
C VAL A 56 -9.59 -1.08 -4.88
N GLY A 57 -10.84 -0.99 -5.35
CA GLY A 57 -11.43 0.27 -5.80
C GLY A 57 -10.70 0.86 -7.01
N ARG A 58 -10.03 2.00 -6.82
CA ARG A 58 -9.20 2.67 -7.86
C ARG A 58 -7.71 2.31 -7.77
N VAL A 59 -7.27 1.63 -6.72
CA VAL A 59 -5.87 1.26 -6.51
C VAL A 59 -5.63 -0.13 -7.07
N THR A 60 -4.88 -0.21 -8.16
CA THR A 60 -4.35 -1.48 -8.65
C THR A 60 -3.05 -1.76 -7.91
N VAL A 61 -3.06 -2.76 -7.03
CA VAL A 61 -1.84 -3.22 -6.37
C VAL A 61 -1.10 -4.10 -7.37
N SER A 62 -0.14 -3.55 -8.10
CA SER A 62 0.73 -4.30 -9.01
C SER A 62 2.09 -4.52 -8.37
N LYS A 63 2.75 -5.65 -8.64
CA LYS A 63 4.19 -5.77 -8.38
C LYS A 63 4.88 -4.65 -9.15
N GLN A 64 5.64 -3.82 -8.45
CA GLN A 64 6.35 -2.72 -9.07
C GLN A 64 7.50 -3.28 -9.90
N GLU A 65 7.28 -3.42 -11.20
CA GLU A 65 8.35 -3.46 -12.19
C GLU A 65 8.75 -2.00 -12.39
N THR A 66 9.67 -1.52 -11.56
CA THR A 66 10.18 -0.13 -11.53
C THR A 66 10.38 0.44 -12.94
N PRO A 67 9.65 1.49 -13.33
CA PRO A 67 10.02 2.33 -14.45
C PRO A 67 10.17 3.78 -13.98
N GLY A 68 11.39 4.28 -14.04
CA GLY A 68 11.65 5.72 -14.15
C GLY A 68 11.93 6.43 -12.84
N GLU A 69 13.16 6.94 -12.80
CA GLU A 69 13.67 8.01 -11.95
C GLU A 69 12.61 9.10 -11.68
N TYR A 70 12.41 9.42 -10.40
CA TYR A 70 11.79 10.69 -10.02
C TYR A 70 12.88 11.78 -10.06
N ASN A 71 12.77 12.69 -11.03
CA ASN A 71 13.50 13.97 -11.06
C ASN A 71 12.78 15.02 -10.21
#